data_AF-A0A242CE07-F1
#
_entry.id   AF-A0A242CE07-F1
#
_cell.length_a   1.000
_cell.length_b   1.000
_cell.length_c   1.000
_cell.angle_alpha   90.00
_cell.angle_beta   90.00
_cell.angle_gamma   90.00
#
_symmetry.space_group_name_H-M   'P 1'
#
loop_
_entity.id
_entity.type
_entity.pdbx_description
1 polymer ?
#
loop_
_entity_poly.entity_id
_entity_poly.type
_entity_poly.pdbx_seq_one_letter_code
_entity_poly.pdbx_strand_id
1 'polypeptide(L)'
;MTFGQLSSFIKFYCEQNLFESNKYELAKIFLPYAKNVRNCAAHSRPILLYLKQEFQFNDEEKPRFPHRKLTEYVKRTEFRNNRIYHNLTNMRVHDLVSVLFLHDVYVESSGIRKNRKIELEELMTRCKRNKHIYINQPWLREKYAMFDEIIKNY
;
A
#
# COMPACT_ATOMS: atom_id res chain seq x y z
N MET A 1 6.57 0.44 23.44
CA MET A 1 5.28 0.32 22.73
C MET A 1 5.48 -0.45 21.44
N THR A 2 4.72 -1.50 21.18
CA THR A 2 4.78 -2.26 19.91
C THR A 2 3.96 -1.58 18.82
N PHE A 3 4.22 -1.89 17.55
CA PHE A 3 3.39 -1.37 16.44
C PHE A 3 1.91 -1.75 16.58
N GLY A 4 1.63 -2.94 17.13
CA GLY A 4 0.26 -3.37 17.40
C GLY A 4 -0.42 -2.49 18.46
N GLN A 5 0.31 -2.18 19.54
CA GLN A 5 -0.18 -1.26 20.58
C GLN A 5 -0.41 0.14 20.02
N LEU A 6 0.47 0.65 19.16
CA LEU A 6 0.29 1.94 18.48
C LEU A 6 -0.99 1.97 17.63
N SER A 7 -1.21 0.92 16.82
CA SER A 7 -2.42 0.82 15.99
C SER A 7 -3.69 0.76 16.83
N SER A 8 -3.68 0.03 17.94
CA SER A 8 -4.82 0.00 18.88
C SER A 8 -5.02 1.33 19.59
N PHE A 9 -3.93 1.99 19.98
CA PHE A 9 -3.98 3.31 20.63
C PHE A 9 -4.60 4.36 19.70
N ILE A 10 -4.16 4.45 18.44
CA ILE A 10 -4.72 5.40 17.47
C ILE A 10 -6.20 5.12 17.21
N LYS A 11 -6.58 3.85 17.09
CA LYS A 11 -7.98 3.46 16.96
C LYS A 11 -8.80 3.97 18.14
N PHE A 12 -8.36 3.67 19.37
CA PHE A 12 -9.00 4.14 20.60
C PHE A 12 -9.07 5.67 20.65
N TYR A 13 -7.97 6.35 20.34
CA TYR A 13 -7.88 7.81 20.37
C TYR A 13 -8.92 8.48 19.46
N CYS A 14 -9.08 7.95 18.24
CA CYS A 14 -10.10 8.41 17.30
C CYS A 14 -11.53 8.05 17.74
N GLU A 15 -11.75 6.86 18.30
CA GLU A 15 -13.06 6.43 18.78
C GLU A 15 -13.56 7.23 20.00
N GLN A 16 -12.64 7.69 20.84
CA GLN A 16 -12.94 8.56 21.98
C GLN A 16 -13.10 10.04 21.61
N ASN A 17 -13.01 10.40 20.32
CA ASN A 17 -13.11 11.78 19.83
C ASN A 17 -12.21 12.76 20.61
N LEU A 18 -10.99 12.33 20.94
CA LEU A 18 -10.02 13.16 21.65
C LEU A 18 -9.53 14.33 20.78
N PHE A 19 -8.81 15.27 21.38
CA PHE A 19 -8.34 16.49 20.73
C PHE A 19 -7.64 16.21 19.39
N GLU A 20 -8.09 16.88 18.32
CA GLU A 20 -7.55 16.72 16.95
C GLU A 20 -7.49 15.26 16.44
N SER A 21 -8.33 14.37 16.96
CA SER A 21 -8.44 12.97 16.53
C SER A 21 -8.74 12.79 15.05
N ASN A 22 -9.40 13.77 14.42
CA ASN A 22 -9.66 13.80 12.99
C ASN A 22 -8.39 13.74 12.13
N LYS A 23 -7.25 14.26 12.63
CA LYS A 23 -5.95 14.16 11.92
C LYS A 23 -5.48 12.71 11.78
N TYR A 24 -5.90 11.83 12.68
CA TYR A 24 -5.48 10.43 12.74
C TYR A 24 -6.50 9.45 12.15
N GLU A 25 -7.59 9.93 11.56
CA GLU A 25 -8.64 9.04 11.02
C GLU A 25 -8.10 8.16 9.88
N LEU A 26 -7.24 8.70 9.02
CA LEU A 26 -6.55 7.90 8.00
C LEU A 26 -5.60 6.88 8.63
N ALA A 27 -4.85 7.26 9.68
CA ALA A 27 -4.01 6.33 10.42
C ALA A 27 -4.83 5.18 11.04
N LYS A 28 -5.96 5.48 11.68
CA LYS A 28 -6.89 4.48 12.23
C LYS A 28 -7.32 3.47 11.16
N ILE A 29 -7.65 3.94 9.96
CA ILE A 29 -8.10 3.08 8.85
C ILE A 29 -6.93 2.26 8.27
N PHE A 30 -5.77 2.87 8.04
CA PHE A 30 -4.73 2.27 7.20
C PHE A 30 -3.58 1.59 7.97
N LEU A 31 -3.36 1.90 9.25
CA LEU A 31 -2.30 1.25 10.06
C LEU A 31 -2.44 -0.27 10.17
N PRO A 32 -3.65 -0.87 10.25
CA PRO A 32 -3.80 -2.32 10.22
C PRO A 32 -3.18 -2.96 8.97
N TYR A 33 -3.27 -2.31 7.80
CA TYR A 33 -2.67 -2.79 6.57
C TYR A 33 -1.15 -2.65 6.58
N ALA A 34 -0.62 -1.56 7.13
CA ALA A 34 0.83 -1.42 7.34
C ALA A 34 1.39 -2.49 8.30
N LYS A 35 0.63 -2.85 9.34
CA LYS A 35 0.97 -3.97 10.25
C LYS A 35 1.08 -5.29 9.48
N ASN A 36 0.22 -5.54 8.49
CA ASN A 36 0.29 -6.76 7.67
C ASN A 36 1.61 -6.85 6.91
N VAL A 37 2.07 -5.75 6.30
CA VAL A 37 3.36 -5.70 5.60
C VAL A 37 4.51 -5.98 6.58
N ARG A 38 4.52 -5.31 7.73
CA ARG A 38 5.52 -5.54 8.79
C ARG A 38 5.57 -7.00 9.23
N ASN A 39 4.41 -7.60 9.50
CA ASN A 39 4.32 -8.99 9.94
C ASN A 39 4.81 -9.96 8.84
N CYS A 40 4.51 -9.68 7.57
CA CYS A 40 5.02 -10.50 6.47
C CYS A 40 6.54 -10.43 6.38
N ALA A 41 7.13 -9.24 6.54
CA ALA A 41 8.58 -9.07 6.58
C ALA A 41 9.21 -9.81 7.77
N ALA A 42 8.64 -9.67 8.97
CA ALA A 42 9.14 -10.30 10.19
C ALA A 42 9.11 -11.84 10.16
N HIS A 43 8.16 -12.42 9.43
CA HIS A 43 8.02 -13.87 9.27
C HIS A 43 8.52 -14.38 7.90
N SER A 44 9.25 -13.55 7.15
CA SER A 44 9.79 -13.89 5.82
C SER A 44 8.77 -14.50 4.85
N ARG A 45 7.51 -14.04 4.92
CA ARG A 45 6.43 -14.54 4.06
C ARG A 45 6.58 -13.96 2.65
N PRO A 46 6.72 -14.79 1.61
CA PRO A 46 6.95 -14.28 0.25
C PRO A 46 5.75 -13.51 -0.29
N ILE A 47 5.90 -12.20 -0.47
CA ILE A 47 4.82 -11.33 -0.99
C ILE A 47 4.39 -11.76 -2.40
N LEU A 48 5.35 -12.19 -3.23
CA LEU A 48 5.14 -12.54 -4.64
C LEU A 48 4.09 -13.65 -4.84
N LEU A 49 4.02 -14.63 -3.93
CA LEU A 49 3.07 -15.74 -4.03
C LEU A 49 1.62 -15.27 -3.95
N TYR A 50 1.37 -14.16 -3.25
CA TYR A 50 0.05 -13.61 -3.02
C TYR A 50 -0.33 -12.51 -4.02
N LEU A 51 0.58 -12.10 -4.91
CA LEU A 51 0.31 -11.09 -5.94
C LEU A 51 -0.48 -11.64 -7.13
N LYS A 52 -0.53 -12.96 -7.30
CA LYS A 52 -1.26 -13.63 -8.40
C LYS A 52 -2.77 -13.66 -8.17
N GLN A 53 -3.22 -13.66 -6.91
CA GLN A 53 -4.64 -13.80 -6.57
C GLN A 53 -5.34 -12.45 -6.72
N GLU A 54 -6.33 -12.38 -7.60
CA GLU A 54 -7.15 -11.19 -7.81
C GLU A 54 -8.41 -11.27 -6.95
N PHE A 55 -9.09 -10.13 -6.72
CA PHE A 55 -10.40 -10.09 -6.04
C PHE A 55 -10.46 -10.74 -4.66
N GLN A 56 -9.38 -10.67 -3.88
CA GLN A 56 -9.35 -11.21 -2.51
C GLN A 56 -10.31 -10.50 -1.53
N PHE A 57 -10.94 -9.41 -1.98
CA PHE A 57 -11.98 -8.67 -1.28
C PHE A 57 -13.41 -9.14 -1.64
N ASN A 58 -13.57 -10.00 -2.65
CA ASN A 58 -14.87 -10.52 -3.05
C ASN A 58 -15.23 -11.73 -2.18
N ASP A 59 -15.85 -11.44 -1.05
CA ASP A 59 -16.76 -12.38 -0.40
C ASP A 59 -18.05 -12.40 -1.24
N GLU A 60 -18.58 -13.57 -1.61
CA GLU A 60 -19.78 -13.68 -2.46
C GLU A 60 -20.98 -12.95 -1.83
N GLU A 61 -21.00 -12.81 -0.51
CA GLU A 61 -22.04 -12.14 0.26
C GLU A 61 -21.82 -10.62 0.44
N LYS A 62 -20.57 -10.13 0.35
CA LYS A 62 -20.20 -8.72 0.56
C LYS A 62 -19.00 -8.32 -0.30
N PRO A 63 -19.19 -7.76 -1.51
CA PRO A 63 -18.09 -7.24 -2.29
C PRO A 63 -17.42 -6.10 -1.52
N ARG A 64 -16.18 -6.31 -1.06
CA ARG A 64 -15.42 -5.25 -0.41
C ARG A 64 -14.70 -4.45 -1.50
N PHE A 65 -14.89 -3.15 -1.48
CA PHE A 65 -14.20 -2.24 -2.39
C PHE A 65 -12.95 -1.66 -1.71
N PRO A 66 -11.87 -1.37 -2.47
CA PRO A 66 -10.74 -0.66 -1.92
C PRO A 66 -11.19 0.71 -1.38
N HIS A 67 -10.58 1.15 -0.29
CA HIS A 67 -11.00 2.39 0.35
C HIS A 67 -10.85 3.59 -0.62
N ARG A 68 -11.86 4.47 -0.66
CA ARG A 68 -11.92 5.59 -1.62
C ARG A 68 -10.66 6.46 -1.60
N LYS A 69 -10.15 6.80 -0.41
CA LYS A 69 -8.93 7.62 -0.25
C LYS A 69 -7.69 6.97 -0.86
N LEU A 70 -7.57 5.64 -0.75
CA LEU A 70 -6.46 4.91 -1.35
C LEU A 70 -6.57 4.88 -2.88
N THR A 71 -7.80 4.79 -3.38
CA THR A 71 -8.08 4.87 -4.81
C THR A 71 -7.78 6.27 -5.36
N GLU A 72 -8.20 7.34 -4.67
CA GLU A 72 -7.87 8.73 -5.01
C GLU A 72 -6.34 8.95 -5.03
N TYR A 73 -5.63 8.36 -4.06
CA TYR A 73 -4.18 8.40 -4.02
C TYR A 73 -3.52 7.78 -5.26
N VAL A 74 -4.00 6.63 -5.76
CA VAL A 74 -3.43 6.04 -6.99
C VAL A 74 -3.92 6.77 -8.25
N LYS A 75 -5.15 7.30 -8.25
CA LYS A 75 -5.71 8.07 -9.38
C LYS A 75 -4.96 9.37 -9.70
N ARG A 76 -4.14 9.87 -8.78
CA ARG A 76 -3.25 11.02 -9.04
C ARG A 76 -2.10 10.69 -9.99
N THR A 77 -1.86 9.40 -10.23
CA THR A 77 -0.81 8.90 -11.13
C THR A 77 -1.35 8.76 -12.56
N GLU A 78 -0.46 8.59 -13.53
CA GLU A 78 -0.84 8.32 -14.93
C GLU A 78 -1.24 6.85 -15.18
N PHE A 79 -1.35 6.03 -14.12
CA PHE A 79 -1.76 4.65 -14.27
C PHE A 79 -3.22 4.52 -14.72
N ARG A 80 -3.50 3.52 -15.57
CA ARG A 80 -4.81 3.34 -16.21
C ARG A 80 -5.93 3.21 -15.17
N ASN A 81 -6.84 4.18 -15.15
CA ASN A 81 -7.94 4.29 -14.18
C ASN A 81 -8.80 3.02 -14.05
N ASN A 82 -9.10 2.36 -15.17
CA ASN A 82 -9.90 1.13 -15.18
C ASN A 82 -9.22 -0.07 -14.49
N ARG A 83 -7.89 -0.03 -14.34
CA ARG A 83 -7.12 -1.10 -13.68
C ARG A 83 -6.82 -0.81 -12.22
N ILE A 84 -6.96 0.43 -11.74
CA ILE A 84 -6.66 0.79 -10.34
C ILE A 84 -7.48 -0.06 -9.36
N TYR A 85 -8.80 -0.12 -9.56
CA TYR A 85 -9.69 -0.88 -8.68
C TYR A 85 -9.32 -2.36 -8.65
N HIS A 86 -9.13 -2.96 -9.83
CA HIS A 86 -8.69 -4.35 -10.00
C HIS A 86 -7.37 -4.65 -9.28
N ASN A 87 -6.43 -3.71 -9.31
CA ASN A 87 -5.16 -3.90 -8.63
C ASN A 87 -5.26 -3.75 -7.12
N LEU A 88 -6.04 -2.78 -6.64
CA LEU A 88 -6.25 -2.52 -5.22
C LEU A 88 -7.13 -3.58 -4.53
N THR A 89 -7.85 -4.42 -5.27
CA THR A 89 -8.54 -5.61 -4.71
C THR A 89 -7.60 -6.80 -4.46
N ASN A 90 -6.31 -6.69 -4.77
CA ASN A 90 -5.32 -7.62 -4.25
C ASN A 90 -4.86 -7.12 -2.86
N MET A 91 -5.00 -7.94 -1.81
CA MET A 91 -4.71 -7.50 -0.44
C MET A 91 -3.25 -7.09 -0.25
N ARG A 92 -2.30 -7.74 -0.93
CA ARG A 92 -0.88 -7.36 -0.83
C ARG A 92 -0.61 -6.02 -1.49
N VAL A 93 -1.22 -5.79 -2.64
CA VAL A 93 -1.13 -4.50 -3.32
C VAL A 93 -1.77 -3.43 -2.43
N HIS A 94 -2.96 -3.67 -1.89
CA HIS A 94 -3.64 -2.77 -0.97
C HIS A 94 -2.78 -2.46 0.27
N ASP A 95 -2.21 -3.49 0.88
CA ASP A 95 -1.32 -3.37 2.04
C ASP A 95 -0.12 -2.47 1.73
N LEU A 96 0.58 -2.72 0.62
CA LEU A 96 1.75 -1.97 0.20
C LEU A 96 1.41 -0.51 -0.14
N VAL A 97 0.34 -0.28 -0.90
CA VAL A 97 -0.11 1.08 -1.24
C VAL A 97 -0.55 1.83 0.02
N SER A 98 -1.14 1.16 1.01
CA SER A 98 -1.51 1.77 2.29
C SER A 98 -0.28 2.25 3.07
N VAL A 99 0.83 1.52 3.03
CA VAL A 99 2.09 1.96 3.65
C VAL A 99 2.61 3.23 2.97
N LEU A 100 2.66 3.26 1.64
CA LEU A 100 3.11 4.43 0.89
C LEU A 100 2.21 5.64 1.15
N PHE A 101 0.89 5.43 1.13
CA PHE A 101 -0.11 6.45 1.41
C PHE A 101 0.06 7.06 2.82
N LEU A 102 0.21 6.22 3.85
CA LEU A 102 0.42 6.70 5.21
C LEU A 102 1.72 7.51 5.34
N HIS A 103 2.79 7.07 4.69
CA HIS A 103 4.04 7.83 4.71
C HIS A 103 3.86 9.20 4.02
N ASP A 104 3.20 9.24 2.87
CA ASP A 104 2.98 10.50 2.16
C ASP A 104 2.04 11.47 2.91
N VAL A 105 1.11 10.94 3.72
CA VAL A 105 0.22 11.77 4.54
C VAL A 105 0.92 12.29 5.79
N TYR A 106 1.65 11.45 6.53
CA TYR A 106 2.10 11.78 7.89
C TYR A 106 3.57 12.18 8.02
N VAL A 107 4.43 11.88 7.05
CA VAL A 107 5.84 12.26 7.12
C VAL A 107 6.04 13.58 6.42
N GLU A 108 6.11 14.70 7.11
CA GLU A 108 6.16 16.04 6.47
C GLU A 108 7.56 16.46 6.01
N SER A 109 8.62 15.82 6.53
CA SER A 109 10.00 16.17 6.20
C SER A 109 10.35 15.84 4.74
N SER A 110 10.63 16.87 3.94
CA SER A 110 11.04 16.75 2.53
C SER A 110 12.31 15.93 2.35
N GLY A 111 13.28 16.05 3.26
CA GLY A 111 14.52 15.26 3.23
C GLY A 111 14.26 13.77 3.42
N ILE A 112 13.39 13.40 4.36
CA ILE A 112 13.01 11.99 4.59
C ILE A 112 12.27 11.44 3.38
N ARG A 113 11.32 12.20 2.82
CA ARG A 113 10.59 11.79 1.59
C ARG A 113 11.53 11.59 0.42
N LYS A 114 12.47 12.51 0.18
CA LYS A 114 13.45 12.43 -0.90
C LYS A 114 14.30 11.17 -0.78
N ASN A 115 14.85 10.90 0.41
CA ASN A 115 15.65 9.69 0.63
C ASN A 115 14.80 8.42 0.45
N ARG A 116 13.56 8.41 0.96
CA ARG A 116 12.64 7.28 0.78
C ARG A 116 12.33 7.04 -0.69
N LYS A 117 12.15 8.11 -1.49
CA LYS A 117 11.93 8.00 -2.94
C LYS A 117 13.10 7.33 -3.65
N ILE A 118 14.34 7.74 -3.33
CA ILE A 118 15.55 7.12 -3.89
C ILE A 118 15.58 5.62 -3.58
N GLU A 119 15.36 5.24 -2.32
CA GLU A 119 15.32 3.82 -1.92
C GLU A 119 14.22 3.02 -2.66
N LEU A 120 13.06 3.65 -2.91
CA LEU A 120 11.97 3.04 -3.67
C LEU A 120 12.33 2.88 -5.17
N GLU A 121 12.97 3.86 -5.78
CA GLU A 121 13.44 3.80 -7.18
C GLU A 121 14.53 2.73 -7.37
N GLU A 122 15.45 2.61 -6.40
CA GLU A 122 16.45 1.54 -6.36
C GLU A 122 15.80 0.16 -6.24
N LEU A 123 14.78 0.03 -5.38
CA LEU A 123 14.00 -1.21 -5.25
C LEU A 123 13.33 -1.58 -6.58
N MET A 124 12.72 -0.62 -7.26
CA MET A 124 12.08 -0.84 -8.57
C MET A 124 13.08 -1.26 -9.64
N THR A 125 14.28 -0.67 -9.63
CA THR A 125 15.39 -1.09 -10.50
C THR A 125 15.82 -2.52 -10.20
N ARG A 126 15.97 -2.88 -8.92
CA ARG A 126 16.30 -4.25 -8.49
C ARG A 126 15.24 -5.26 -8.89
N CYS A 127 13.96 -4.88 -8.81
CA CYS A 127 12.82 -5.68 -9.26
C CYS A 127 12.80 -5.94 -10.77
N LYS A 128 13.65 -5.29 -11.58
CA LYS A 128 13.81 -5.55 -13.03
C LYS A 128 15.06 -6.36 -13.38
N ARG A 129 15.97 -6.64 -12.43
CA ARG A 129 17.29 -7.25 -12.69
C ARG A 129 17.21 -8.54 -13.51
N ASN A 130 16.25 -9.41 -13.19
CA ASN A 130 16.06 -10.70 -13.85
C ASN A 130 14.79 -10.73 -14.71
N LYS A 131 14.39 -9.59 -15.29
CA LYS A 131 13.10 -9.46 -16.01
C LYS A 131 12.83 -10.54 -17.03
N HIS A 132 13.86 -11.05 -17.72
CA HIS A 132 13.74 -12.10 -18.72
C HIS A 132 13.07 -13.39 -18.18
N ILE A 133 13.18 -13.67 -16.87
CA ILE A 133 12.58 -14.85 -16.23
C ILE A 133 11.05 -14.71 -16.09
N TYR A 134 10.54 -13.49 -15.91
CA TYR A 134 9.12 -13.24 -15.57
C TYR A 134 8.42 -12.25 -16.49
N ILE A 135 9.05 -11.81 -17.58
CA ILE A 135 8.49 -10.86 -18.54
C ILE A 135 7.19 -11.37 -19.19
N ASN A 136 7.03 -12.69 -19.27
CA ASN A 136 5.84 -13.34 -19.83
C ASN A 136 4.68 -13.45 -18.83
N GLN A 137 4.81 -12.93 -17.61
CA GLN A 137 3.75 -12.92 -16.60
C GLN A 137 3.00 -11.57 -16.61
N PRO A 138 1.81 -11.46 -17.23
CA PRO A 138 1.12 -10.18 -17.42
C PRO A 138 0.73 -9.52 -16.09
N TRP A 139 0.24 -10.31 -15.13
CA TRP A 139 -0.15 -9.84 -13.81
C TRP A 139 1.01 -9.15 -13.07
N LEU A 140 2.23 -9.69 -13.17
CA LEU A 140 3.41 -9.13 -12.51
C LEU A 140 3.87 -7.84 -13.19
N ARG A 141 3.85 -7.79 -14.53
CA ARG A 141 4.13 -6.57 -15.29
C ARG A 141 3.17 -5.45 -14.92
N GLU A 142 1.90 -5.78 -14.75
CA GLU A 142 0.87 -4.82 -14.36
C GLU A 142 1.09 -4.28 -12.96
N LYS A 143 1.34 -5.14 -11.96
CA LYS A 143 1.67 -4.69 -10.59
C LYS A 143 2.91 -3.80 -10.60
N TYR A 144 3.95 -4.21 -11.33
CA TYR A 144 5.17 -3.42 -11.47
C TYR A 144 4.86 -2.03 -12.07
N ALA A 145 4.12 -1.96 -13.18
CA ALA A 145 3.78 -0.70 -13.84
C ALA A 145 2.98 0.22 -12.90
N MET A 146 2.06 -0.33 -12.11
CA MET A 146 1.31 0.46 -11.14
C MET A 146 2.22 1.05 -10.05
N PHE A 147 3.12 0.24 -9.46
CA PHE A 147 4.04 0.75 -8.45
C PHE A 147 5.07 1.72 -9.03
N ASP A 148 5.48 1.55 -10.29
CA ASP A 148 6.41 2.44 -10.99
C ASP A 148 5.79 3.85 -11.11
N GLU A 149 4.51 3.92 -11.49
CA GLU A 149 3.76 5.17 -11.56
C GLU A 149 3.50 5.81 -10.19
N ILE A 150 3.18 5.01 -9.17
CA ILE A 150 3.02 5.51 -7.80
C ILE A 150 4.33 6.12 -7.28
N ILE A 151 5.47 5.47 -7.52
CA ILE A 151 6.78 5.91 -7.03
C ILE A 151 7.28 7.16 -7.78
N LYS A 152 7.03 7.28 -9.09
CA LYS A 152 7.33 8.51 -9.84
C LYS A 152 6.59 9.72 -9.26
N ASN A 153 5.33 9.53 -8.89
CA ASN A 153 4.42 10.53 -8.32
C ASN A 153 4.39 10.52 -6.78
N TYR A 154 5.43 9.95 -6.16
CA TYR A 154 5.63 9.96 -4.71
C TYR A 154 6.39 11.21 -4.27
#